data_AF-A0A4R7C4L9-F1
#
_entry.id   AF-A0A4R7C4L9-F1
#
_cell.length_a   1.000
_cell.length_b   1.000
_cell.length_c   1.000
_cell.angle_alpha   90.00
_cell.angle_beta   90.00
_cell.angle_gamma   90.00
#
_symmetry.space_group_name_H-M   'P 1'
#
loop_
_entity.id
_entity.type
_entity.pdbx_description
1 polymer ?
#
loop_
_entity_poly.entity_id
_entity_poly.type
_entity_poly.pdbx_seq_one_letter_code
_entity_poly.pdbx_strand_id
1 'polypeptide(L)'
;MSRLALRSIDDAPDAAKPLLTKAEQANGYLPNLLRVLANAPAALETYLTVSGINARASLDLAAREAVQITAAAIHGCGFCVAGHTAIAYKKLGLTPDVVDALRGSRTVPDARLDAVARFTEAVIARRGRVSESELSAFKAAGFDDAAALEVVLGVSLATLCNFANNLGEPDLNAQLEPYRWNGPVAAAAE
;
A
#
# COMPACT_ATOMS: atom_id res chain seq x y z
N MET A 1 5.74 13.38 17.13
CA MET A 1 6.40 12.25 17.83
C MET A 1 5.51 11.03 17.66
N SER A 2 6.08 9.92 17.17
CA SER A 2 5.34 8.67 16.95
C SER A 2 4.75 8.13 18.25
N ARG A 3 3.55 7.53 18.15
CA ARG A 3 2.81 6.92 19.28
C ARG A 3 3.39 5.57 19.71
N LEU A 4 4.11 4.90 18.81
CA LEU A 4 4.85 3.67 19.09
C LEU A 4 6.34 3.94 18.95
N ALA A 5 7.17 3.19 19.67
CA ALA A 5 8.62 3.37 19.61
C ALA A 5 9.14 3.11 18.18
N LEU A 6 9.93 4.03 17.63
CA LEU A 6 10.59 3.81 16.34
C LEU A 6 11.91 3.07 16.57
N ARG A 7 11.87 1.74 16.52
CA ARG A 7 13.05 0.92 16.77
C ARG A 7 14.19 1.23 15.80
N SER A 8 15.41 1.20 16.30
CA SER A 8 16.64 1.12 15.52
C SER A 8 17.08 -0.33 15.39
N ILE A 9 18.16 -0.60 14.64
CA ILE A 9 18.78 -1.93 14.62
C ILE A 9 19.36 -2.28 15.99
N ASP A 10 19.81 -1.28 16.76
CA ASP A 10 20.45 -1.50 18.07
C ASP A 10 19.45 -1.84 19.17
N ASP A 11 18.27 -1.19 19.18
CA ASP A 11 17.28 -1.30 20.26
C ASP A 11 16.07 -2.21 19.95
N ALA A 12 16.00 -2.77 18.73
CA ALA A 12 14.97 -3.72 18.35
C ALA A 12 15.17 -5.07 19.07
N PRO A 13 14.10 -5.87 19.25
CA PRO A 13 14.25 -7.27 19.65
C PRO A 13 15.16 -8.02 18.68
N ASP A 14 15.96 -8.98 19.17
CA ASP A 14 16.99 -9.65 18.37
C ASP A 14 16.45 -10.30 17.09
N ALA A 15 15.22 -10.84 17.14
CA ALA A 15 14.56 -11.43 15.96
C ALA A 15 14.23 -10.40 14.85
N ALA A 16 14.08 -9.12 15.18
CA ALA A 16 13.80 -8.06 14.21
C ALA A 16 15.06 -7.44 13.60
N LYS A 17 16.20 -7.47 14.31
CA LYS A 17 17.47 -6.87 13.85
C LYS A 17 17.88 -7.30 12.44
N PRO A 18 17.98 -8.60 12.09
CA PRO A 18 18.41 -9.01 10.75
C PRO A 18 17.41 -8.57 9.67
N LEU A 19 16.12 -8.49 10.00
CA LEU A 19 15.07 -8.02 9.08
C LEU A 19 15.23 -6.52 8.79
N LEU A 20 15.50 -5.70 9.81
CA LEU A 20 15.76 -4.27 9.67
C LEU A 20 17.05 -4.00 8.89
N THR A 21 18.15 -4.70 9.20
CA THR A 21 19.42 -4.58 8.46
C THR A 21 19.24 -4.88 6.99
N LYS A 22 18.57 -5.99 6.64
CA LYS A 22 18.31 -6.35 5.24
C LYS A 22 17.44 -5.30 4.54
N ALA A 23 16.43 -4.76 5.22
CA ALA A 23 15.55 -3.76 4.64
C ALA A 23 16.25 -2.40 4.43
N GLU A 24 17.11 -1.98 5.36
CA GLU A 24 17.91 -0.76 5.21
C GLU A 24 18.87 -0.88 4.02
N GLN A 25 19.56 -2.03 3.89
CA GLN A 25 20.45 -2.30 2.74
C GLN A 25 19.69 -2.28 1.41
N ALA A 26 18.49 -2.85 1.36
CA ALA A 26 17.69 -2.89 0.13
C ALA A 26 17.15 -1.52 -0.28
N ASN A 27 16.81 -0.66 0.69
CA ASN A 27 16.16 0.63 0.43
C ASN A 27 17.14 1.82 0.43
N GLY A 28 18.34 1.66 0.98
CA GLY A 28 19.30 2.74 1.25
C GLY A 28 18.96 3.63 2.45
N TYR A 29 17.86 3.31 3.15
CA TYR A 29 17.45 3.92 4.42
C TYR A 29 16.45 2.99 5.12
N LEU A 30 16.25 3.15 6.42
CA LEU A 30 15.26 2.37 7.17
C LEU A 30 13.89 3.08 7.21
N PRO A 31 12.83 2.58 6.53
CA PRO A 31 11.52 3.20 6.57
C PRO A 31 10.90 3.14 7.97
N ASN A 32 10.28 4.23 8.42
CA ASN A 32 9.71 4.31 9.77
C ASN A 32 8.56 3.30 9.99
N LEU A 33 7.85 2.87 8.94
CA LEU A 33 6.92 1.73 9.02
C LEU A 33 7.60 0.46 9.57
N LEU A 34 8.78 0.11 9.06
CA LEU A 34 9.48 -1.09 9.53
C LEU A 34 9.97 -0.94 10.98
N ARG A 35 10.34 0.28 11.36
CA ARG A 35 10.72 0.63 12.73
C ARG A 35 9.54 0.52 13.70
N VAL A 36 8.33 0.90 13.26
CA VAL A 36 7.09 0.69 14.02
C VAL A 36 6.79 -0.80 14.15
N LEU A 37 6.82 -1.55 13.04
CA LEU A 37 6.54 -2.99 13.05
C LEU A 37 7.57 -3.79 13.88
N ALA A 38 8.81 -3.33 13.98
CA ALA A 38 9.87 -3.98 14.77
C ALA A 38 9.56 -4.06 16.27
N ASN A 39 8.58 -3.32 16.79
CA ASN A 39 8.07 -3.56 18.15
C ASN A 39 7.49 -4.98 18.31
N ALA A 40 7.05 -5.61 17.23
CA ALA A 40 6.53 -6.97 17.19
C ALA A 40 7.18 -7.74 16.03
N PRO A 41 8.26 -8.51 16.26
CA PRO A 41 9.00 -9.20 15.20
C PRO A 41 8.13 -10.05 14.26
N ALA A 42 7.09 -10.70 14.77
CA ALA A 42 6.14 -11.47 13.96
C ALA A 42 5.35 -10.58 12.96
N ALA A 43 5.00 -9.35 13.34
CA ALA A 43 4.32 -8.42 12.44
C ALA A 43 5.27 -7.89 11.36
N LEU A 44 6.52 -7.57 11.73
CA LEU A 44 7.56 -7.18 10.78
C LEU A 44 7.85 -8.30 9.77
N GLU A 45 8.04 -9.53 10.25
CA GLU A 45 8.27 -10.70 9.39
C GLU A 45 7.08 -10.95 8.47
N THR A 46 5.85 -10.88 9.00
CA THR A 46 4.63 -11.03 8.19
C THR A 46 4.59 -10.01 7.06
N TYR A 47 4.83 -8.72 7.37
CA TYR A 47 4.84 -7.67 6.36
C TYR A 47 5.88 -7.94 5.26
N LEU A 48 7.12 -8.25 5.63
CA LEU A 48 8.20 -8.48 4.66
C LEU A 48 7.97 -9.74 3.82
N THR A 49 7.54 -10.83 4.46
CA THR A 49 7.26 -12.11 3.80
C THR A 49 6.09 -12.00 2.85
N VAL A 50 4.96 -11.43 3.30
CA VAL A 50 3.77 -11.25 2.46
C VAL A 50 4.05 -10.25 1.33
N SER A 51 4.85 -9.20 1.57
CA SER A 51 5.33 -8.32 0.50
C SER A 51 6.09 -9.09 -0.58
N GLY A 52 6.99 -10.00 -0.20
CA GLY A 52 7.72 -10.85 -1.13
C GLY A 52 6.86 -11.90 -1.85
N ILE A 53 5.76 -12.34 -1.23
CA ILE A 53 4.75 -13.21 -1.87
C ILE A 53 3.95 -12.41 -2.90
N ASN A 54 3.43 -11.25 -2.51
CA ASN A 54 2.73 -10.33 -3.41
C ASN A 54 3.62 -9.89 -4.58
N ALA A 55 4.92 -9.72 -4.34
CA ALA A 55 5.94 -9.35 -5.33
C ALA A 55 6.11 -10.37 -6.48
N ARG A 56 5.71 -11.63 -6.29
CA ARG A 56 5.83 -12.71 -7.29
C ARG A 56 4.49 -13.32 -7.73
N ALA A 57 3.39 -12.69 -7.32
CA ALA A 57 2.05 -13.08 -7.70
C ALA A 57 1.75 -12.69 -9.17
N SER A 58 0.57 -13.04 -9.70
CA SER A 58 0.18 -12.80 -11.09
C SER A 58 -0.09 -11.33 -11.45
N LEU A 59 -0.52 -10.50 -10.48
CA LEU A 59 -0.66 -9.06 -10.68
C LEU A 59 0.69 -8.41 -10.95
N ASP A 60 0.78 -7.67 -12.05
CA ASP A 60 1.96 -6.89 -12.39
C ASP A 60 2.21 -5.76 -11.37
N LEU A 61 3.37 -5.10 -11.48
CA LEU A 61 3.72 -4.02 -10.54
C LEU A 61 2.73 -2.86 -10.58
N ALA A 62 2.19 -2.49 -11.74
CA ALA A 62 1.25 -1.37 -11.84
C ALA A 62 -0.09 -1.70 -11.17
N ALA A 63 -0.63 -2.89 -11.40
CA ALA A 63 -1.85 -3.35 -10.74
C ALA A 63 -1.67 -3.45 -9.22
N ARG A 64 -0.53 -3.97 -8.73
CA ARG A 64 -0.27 -4.03 -7.28
C ARG A 64 -0.18 -2.65 -6.64
N GLU A 65 0.50 -1.70 -7.28
CA GLU A 65 0.55 -0.33 -6.75
C GLU A 65 -0.82 0.34 -6.80
N ALA A 66 -1.68 0.05 -7.80
CA ALA A 66 -3.07 0.49 -7.80
C ALA A 66 -3.84 -0.05 -6.59
N VAL A 67 -3.75 -1.36 -6.28
CA VAL A 67 -4.35 -1.94 -5.07
C VAL A 67 -3.84 -1.23 -3.81
N GLN A 68 -2.53 -1.07 -3.68
CA GLN A 68 -1.91 -0.53 -2.48
C GLN A 68 -2.22 0.96 -2.25
N ILE A 69 -2.17 1.79 -3.29
CA ILE A 69 -2.50 3.22 -3.19
C ILE A 69 -3.99 3.39 -2.88
N THR A 70 -4.87 2.68 -3.58
CA THR A 70 -6.32 2.74 -3.34
C THR A 70 -6.67 2.28 -1.92
N ALA A 71 -6.13 1.15 -1.47
CA ALA A 71 -6.33 0.67 -0.10
C ALA A 71 -5.78 1.64 0.94
N ALA A 72 -4.61 2.24 0.71
CA ALA A 72 -4.02 3.24 1.61
C ALA A 72 -4.84 4.53 1.69
N ALA A 73 -5.39 5.00 0.56
CA ALA A 73 -6.29 6.15 0.53
C ALA A 73 -7.57 5.88 1.32
N ILE A 74 -8.22 4.72 1.10
CA ILE A 74 -9.44 4.32 1.81
C ILE A 74 -9.19 4.14 3.32
N HIS A 75 -8.07 3.52 3.69
CA HIS A 75 -7.69 3.36 5.10
C HIS A 75 -7.20 4.66 5.74
N GLY A 76 -7.07 5.75 4.99
CA GLY A 76 -6.59 7.04 5.49
C GLY A 76 -5.11 7.06 5.89
N CYS A 77 -4.27 6.22 5.28
CA CYS A 77 -2.87 6.08 5.66
C CYS A 77 -1.91 6.91 4.79
N GLY A 78 -1.60 8.12 5.22
CA GLY A 78 -0.71 9.03 4.47
C GLY A 78 0.72 8.52 4.29
N PHE A 79 1.25 7.73 5.23
CA PHE A 79 2.56 7.10 5.09
C PHE A 79 2.59 6.12 3.91
N CYS A 80 1.60 5.21 3.85
CA CYS A 80 1.52 4.22 2.79
C CYS A 80 1.19 4.86 1.44
N VAL A 81 0.31 5.87 1.39
CA VAL A 81 0.05 6.61 0.15
C VAL A 81 1.35 7.23 -0.38
N ALA A 82 2.14 7.90 0.46
CA ALA A 82 3.42 8.49 0.04
C ALA A 82 4.44 7.43 -0.41
N GLY A 83 4.56 6.32 0.32
CA GLY A 83 5.47 5.22 -0.02
C GLY A 83 5.16 4.60 -1.38
N HIS A 84 3.89 4.24 -1.63
CA HIS A 84 3.48 3.64 -2.89
C HIS A 84 3.45 4.65 -4.05
N THR A 85 3.17 5.94 -3.77
CA THR A 85 3.33 7.03 -4.74
C THR A 85 4.79 7.13 -5.24
N ALA A 86 5.77 6.97 -4.34
CA ALA A 86 7.17 6.97 -4.71
C ALA A 86 7.52 5.82 -5.67
N ILE A 87 6.94 4.63 -5.46
CA ILE A 87 7.14 3.47 -6.34
C ILE A 87 6.48 3.71 -7.71
N ALA A 88 5.23 4.18 -7.70
CA ALA A 88 4.47 4.51 -8.91
C ALA A 88 5.24 5.46 -9.84
N TYR A 89 5.86 6.50 -9.28
CA TYR A 89 6.69 7.41 -10.10
C TYR A 89 8.06 6.82 -10.46
N LYS A 90 8.80 6.29 -9.48
CA LYS A 90 10.22 5.93 -9.69
C LYS A 90 10.44 4.62 -10.45
N LYS A 91 9.51 3.67 -10.34
CA LYS A 91 9.65 2.32 -10.92
C LYS A 91 8.77 2.09 -12.13
N LEU A 92 7.59 2.71 -12.15
CA LEU A 92 6.62 2.52 -13.23
C LEU A 92 6.56 3.72 -14.18
N GLY A 93 6.98 4.91 -13.75
CA GLY A 93 6.82 6.13 -14.55
C GLY A 93 5.36 6.47 -14.81
N LEU A 94 4.44 6.11 -13.88
CA LEU A 94 3.03 6.47 -14.01
C LEU A 94 2.89 8.00 -14.06
N THR A 95 1.97 8.46 -14.89
CA THR A 95 1.72 9.87 -15.08
C THR A 95 1.02 10.48 -13.86
N PRO A 96 1.19 11.80 -13.60
CA PRO A 96 0.60 12.44 -12.44
C PRO A 96 -0.93 12.30 -12.35
N ASP A 97 -1.64 12.33 -13.48
CA ASP A 97 -3.09 12.13 -13.56
C ASP A 97 -3.53 10.74 -13.09
N VAL A 98 -2.80 9.69 -13.45
CA VAL A 98 -3.05 8.32 -12.96
C VAL A 98 -2.84 8.24 -11.46
N VAL A 99 -1.70 8.75 -10.98
CA VAL A 99 -1.33 8.67 -9.57
C VAL A 99 -2.27 9.52 -8.69
N ASP A 100 -2.65 10.71 -9.14
CA ASP A 100 -3.59 11.58 -8.44
C ASP A 100 -5.02 11.05 -8.48
N ALA A 101 -5.40 10.28 -9.50
CA ALA A 101 -6.68 9.58 -9.51
C ALA A 101 -6.72 8.49 -8.44
N LEU A 102 -5.68 7.63 -8.37
CA LEU A 102 -5.55 6.58 -7.36
C LEU A 102 -5.52 7.16 -5.93
N ARG A 103 -4.71 8.20 -5.70
CA ARG A 103 -4.59 8.90 -4.41
C ARG A 103 -5.89 9.58 -3.97
N GLY A 104 -6.74 9.95 -4.92
CA GLY A 104 -7.99 10.65 -4.69
C GLY A 104 -9.24 9.76 -4.73
N SER A 105 -9.10 8.45 -4.97
CA SER A 105 -10.24 7.55 -5.24
C SER A 105 -11.15 8.07 -6.38
N ARG A 106 -10.54 8.65 -7.41
CA ARG A 106 -11.20 9.16 -8.62
C ARG A 106 -11.03 8.16 -9.77
N THR A 107 -11.78 8.37 -10.85
CA THR A 107 -11.63 7.57 -12.07
C THR A 107 -10.21 7.70 -12.62
N VAL A 108 -9.55 6.56 -12.81
CA VAL A 108 -8.19 6.47 -13.32
C VAL A 108 -8.24 6.50 -14.85
N PRO A 109 -7.42 7.33 -15.53
CA PRO A 109 -7.44 7.44 -17.00
C PRO A 109 -6.85 6.22 -17.72
N ASP A 110 -6.32 5.24 -16.99
CA ASP A 110 -5.98 3.90 -17.46
C ASP A 110 -7.09 2.92 -17.08
N ALA A 111 -7.79 2.37 -18.07
CA ALA A 111 -8.95 1.50 -17.83
C ALA A 111 -8.61 0.19 -17.08
N ARG A 112 -7.40 -0.35 -17.26
CA ARG A 112 -6.98 -1.56 -16.57
C ARG A 112 -6.69 -1.27 -15.10
N LEU A 113 -6.03 -0.15 -14.81
CA LEU A 113 -5.79 0.29 -13.42
C LEU A 113 -7.06 0.81 -12.74
N ASP A 114 -7.98 1.44 -13.46
CA ASP A 114 -9.29 1.84 -12.93
C ASP A 114 -10.08 0.60 -12.48
N ALA A 115 -10.12 -0.46 -13.30
CA ALA A 115 -10.78 -1.72 -12.93
C ALA A 115 -10.19 -2.32 -11.63
N VAL A 116 -8.86 -2.26 -11.45
CA VAL A 116 -8.20 -2.70 -10.21
C VAL A 116 -8.58 -1.80 -9.03
N ALA A 117 -8.57 -0.48 -9.20
CA ALA A 117 -8.94 0.47 -8.16
C ALA A 117 -10.40 0.27 -7.71
N ARG A 118 -11.35 0.18 -8.66
CA ARG A 118 -12.77 -0.06 -8.38
C ARG A 118 -13.03 -1.40 -7.71
N PHE A 119 -12.35 -2.46 -8.16
CA PHE A 119 -12.49 -3.76 -7.51
C PHE A 119 -11.91 -3.75 -6.08
N THR A 120 -10.77 -3.07 -5.88
CA THR A 120 -10.18 -2.88 -4.54
C THR A 120 -11.11 -2.10 -3.61
N GLU A 121 -11.70 -0.99 -4.08
CA GLU A 121 -12.72 -0.21 -3.37
C GLU A 121 -13.89 -1.11 -2.93
N ALA A 122 -14.43 -1.91 -3.86
CA ALA A 122 -15.55 -2.82 -3.61
C ALA A 122 -15.19 -3.91 -2.59
N VAL A 123 -14.01 -4.53 -2.71
CA VAL A 123 -13.51 -5.56 -1.78
C VAL A 123 -13.43 -4.99 -0.36
N ILE A 124 -12.87 -3.80 -0.19
CA ILE A 124 -12.75 -3.17 1.14
C ILE A 124 -14.13 -2.80 1.69
N ALA A 125 -14.95 -2.08 0.90
CA ALA A 125 -16.25 -1.58 1.35
C ALA A 125 -17.22 -2.71 1.73
N ARG A 126 -17.16 -3.83 1.00
CA ARG A 126 -18.07 -4.98 1.19
C ARG A 126 -17.43 -6.15 1.94
N ARG A 127 -16.21 -5.99 2.46
CA ARG A 127 -15.47 -7.07 3.14
C ARG A 127 -15.40 -8.34 2.29
N GLY A 128 -15.13 -8.17 1.00
CA GLY A 128 -15.07 -9.24 -0.02
C GLY A 128 -16.41 -9.68 -0.61
N ARG A 129 -17.57 -9.22 -0.09
CA ARG A 129 -18.90 -9.54 -0.63
C ARG A 129 -19.26 -8.68 -1.85
N VAL A 130 -18.37 -8.65 -2.85
CA VAL A 130 -18.55 -7.92 -4.11
C VAL A 130 -19.75 -8.46 -4.90
N SER A 131 -20.41 -7.60 -5.68
CA SER A 131 -21.50 -8.04 -6.56
C SER A 131 -20.96 -8.81 -7.77
N GLU A 132 -21.84 -9.56 -8.44
CA GLU A 132 -21.52 -10.22 -9.71
C GLU A 132 -21.11 -9.22 -10.79
N SER A 133 -21.73 -8.04 -10.81
CA SER A 133 -21.36 -6.96 -11.74
C SER A 133 -19.96 -6.41 -11.48
N GLU A 134 -19.55 -6.25 -10.22
CA GLU A 134 -18.22 -5.78 -9.84
C GLU A 134 -17.14 -6.80 -10.23
N LEU A 135 -17.36 -8.08 -9.94
CA LEU A 135 -16.44 -9.14 -10.34
C LEU A 135 -16.37 -9.29 -11.86
N SER A 136 -17.50 -9.21 -12.55
CA SER A 136 -17.55 -9.31 -14.02
C SER A 136 -16.83 -8.13 -14.69
N ALA A 137 -16.97 -6.91 -14.16
CA ALA A 137 -16.26 -5.74 -14.67
C ALA A 137 -14.73 -5.88 -14.51
N PHE A 138 -14.27 -6.38 -13.36
CA PHE A 138 -12.85 -6.67 -13.13
C PHE A 138 -12.33 -7.71 -14.14
N LYS A 139 -13.07 -8.81 -14.35
CA LYS A 139 -12.69 -9.83 -15.34
C LYS A 139 -12.71 -9.33 -16.77
N ALA A 140 -13.66 -8.47 -17.13
CA ALA A 140 -13.74 -7.85 -18.45
C ALA A 140 -12.52 -6.96 -18.77
N ALA A 141 -11.81 -6.45 -17.75
CA ALA A 141 -10.54 -5.74 -17.91
C ALA A 141 -9.32 -6.67 -18.12
N GLY A 142 -9.55 -7.98 -18.25
CA GLY A 142 -8.54 -8.99 -18.57
C GLY A 142 -7.88 -9.63 -17.35
N PHE A 143 -8.55 -9.61 -16.20
CA PHE A 143 -8.10 -10.30 -14.98
C PHE A 143 -8.89 -11.60 -14.78
N ASP A 144 -8.30 -12.56 -14.07
CA ASP A 144 -8.90 -13.86 -13.76
C ASP A 144 -9.20 -14.02 -12.26
N ASP A 145 -9.61 -15.22 -11.85
CA ASP A 145 -9.90 -15.54 -10.45
C ASP A 145 -8.66 -15.46 -9.55
N ALA A 146 -7.48 -15.78 -10.09
CA ALA A 146 -6.23 -15.65 -9.34
C ALA A 146 -5.94 -14.18 -9.04
N ALA A 147 -6.03 -13.31 -10.04
CA ALA A 147 -5.89 -11.87 -9.87
C ALA A 147 -6.91 -11.29 -8.88
N ALA A 148 -8.17 -11.78 -8.89
CA ALA A 148 -9.19 -11.33 -7.94
C ALA A 148 -8.82 -11.68 -6.48
N LEU A 149 -8.32 -12.89 -6.24
CA LEU A 149 -7.80 -13.29 -4.92
C LEU A 149 -6.52 -12.53 -4.55
N GLU A 150 -5.69 -12.16 -5.52
CA GLU A 150 -4.49 -11.37 -5.28
C GLU A 150 -4.80 -9.91 -4.95
N VAL A 151 -5.92 -9.35 -5.41
CA VAL A 151 -6.44 -8.08 -4.86
C VAL A 151 -6.76 -8.24 -3.39
N VAL A 152 -7.38 -9.34 -2.97
CA VAL A 152 -7.62 -9.64 -1.54
C VAL A 152 -6.30 -9.79 -0.77
N LEU A 153 -5.29 -10.46 -1.35
CA LEU A 153 -3.94 -10.55 -0.79
C LEU A 153 -3.32 -9.16 -0.58
N GLY A 154 -3.40 -8.28 -1.58
CA GLY A 154 -2.93 -6.90 -1.50
C GLY A 154 -3.67 -6.11 -0.42
N VAL A 155 -5.00 -6.22 -0.35
CA VAL A 155 -5.81 -5.58 0.71
C VAL A 155 -5.43 -6.10 2.09
N SER A 156 -5.16 -7.40 2.25
CA SER A 156 -4.68 -7.97 3.52
C SER A 156 -3.32 -7.40 3.93
N LEU A 157 -2.37 -7.31 2.98
CA LEU A 157 -1.06 -6.70 3.21
C LEU A 157 -1.18 -5.21 3.57
N ALA A 158 -2.00 -4.47 2.82
CA ALA A 158 -2.30 -3.07 3.05
C ALA A 158 -2.94 -2.85 4.43
N THR A 159 -3.84 -3.74 4.86
CA THR A 159 -4.47 -3.66 6.19
C THR A 159 -3.42 -3.66 7.30
N LEU A 160 -2.44 -4.58 7.24
CA LEU A 160 -1.37 -4.64 8.23
C LEU A 160 -0.55 -3.34 8.28
N CYS A 161 0.00 -2.89 7.15
CA CYS A 161 0.88 -1.72 7.16
C CYS A 161 0.12 -0.40 7.37
N ASN A 162 -1.07 -0.25 6.79
CA ASN A 162 -1.87 0.96 6.93
C ASN A 162 -2.32 1.14 8.38
N PHE A 163 -2.82 0.08 9.01
CA PHE A 163 -3.29 0.18 10.40
C PHE A 163 -2.13 0.31 11.38
N ALA A 164 -0.99 -0.35 11.12
CA ALA A 164 0.22 -0.14 11.94
C ALA A 164 0.72 1.32 11.86
N ASN A 165 0.74 1.92 10.66
CA ASN A 165 1.10 3.33 10.49
C ASN A 165 0.08 4.27 11.12
N ASN A 166 -1.22 4.03 10.94
CA ASN A 166 -2.25 4.87 11.56
C ASN A 166 -2.24 4.77 13.09
N LEU A 167 -1.90 3.59 13.64
CA LEU A 167 -1.76 3.40 15.08
C LEU A 167 -0.48 4.05 15.62
N GLY A 168 0.63 3.90 14.90
CA GLY A 168 1.94 4.40 15.30
C GLY A 168 2.17 5.88 15.01
N GLU A 169 1.44 6.45 14.06
CA GLU A 169 1.62 7.83 13.55
C GLU A 169 3.11 8.19 13.37
N PRO A 170 3.93 7.36 12.69
CA PRO A 170 5.32 7.70 12.46
C PRO A 170 5.42 8.89 11.52
N ASP A 171 6.40 9.77 11.76
CA ASP A 171 6.74 10.81 10.80
C ASP A 171 7.20 10.17 9.47
N LEU A 172 6.94 10.84 8.34
CA LEU A 172 7.49 10.42 7.05
C LEU A 172 9.03 10.49 7.10
N ASN A 173 9.68 9.51 6.47
CA ASN A 173 11.09 9.62 6.16
C ASN A 173 11.29 10.76 5.15
N ALA A 174 12.38 11.52 5.24
CA ALA A 174 12.66 12.65 4.34
C ALA A 174 12.63 12.26 2.85
N GLN A 175 13.01 11.03 2.53
CA GLN A 175 12.98 10.45 1.19
C GLN A 175 11.57 10.31 0.59
N LEU A 176 10.55 10.29 1.45
CA LEU A 176 9.13 10.18 1.08
C LEU A 176 8.39 11.51 1.16
N GLU A 177 9.01 12.56 1.73
CA GLU A 177 8.42 13.89 1.89
C GLU A 177 7.89 14.49 0.57
N PRO A 178 8.58 14.37 -0.59
CA PRO A 178 8.05 14.87 -1.86
C PRO A 178 6.75 14.22 -2.32
N TYR A 179 6.37 13.08 -1.74
CA TYR A 179 5.19 12.29 -2.08
C TYR A 179 4.07 12.38 -1.03
N ARG A 180 4.23 13.27 -0.04
CA ARG A 180 3.29 13.47 1.06
C ARG A 180 1.84 13.52 0.57
N TRP A 181 0.95 12.91 1.34
CA TRP A 181 -0.48 12.93 1.10
C TRP A 181 -1.20 13.35 2.37
N ASN A 182 -2.11 14.32 2.25
CA ASN A 182 -2.81 14.95 3.37
C ASN A 182 -4.31 14.57 3.39
N GLY A 183 -4.66 13.43 2.79
CA GLY A 183 -6.04 13.04 2.55
C GLY A 183 -6.51 13.35 1.13
N PRO A 184 -7.67 12.81 0.72
CA PRO A 184 -8.30 13.23 -0.52
C PRO A 184 -8.62 14.72 -0.41
N VAL A 185 -8.29 15.49 -1.45
CA VAL A 185 -8.77 16.87 -1.56
C VAL A 185 -10.29 16.77 -1.54
N ALA A 186 -10.94 17.35 -0.53
CA ALA A 186 -12.39 17.43 -0.52
C ALA A 186 -12.82 18.00 -1.87
N ALA A 187 -13.64 17.27 -2.62
CA ALA A 187 -14.28 17.84 -3.80
C ALA A 187 -14.92 19.13 -3.31
N ALA A 188 -14.55 20.27 -3.91
CA ALA A 188 -15.25 21.51 -3.67
C ALA A 188 -16.73 21.19 -3.86
N ALA A 189 -17.53 21.33 -2.80
CA ALA A 189 -18.95 21.14 -2.89
C ALA A 189 -19.46 22.15 -3.93
N GLU A 190 -19.84 21.66 -5.11
CA GLU A 190 -20.71 22.38 -6.04
C GLU A 190 -22.16 22.24 -5.59
#